data_AF-A0A1C6FK41-F1
#
_entry.id   AF-A0A1C6FK41-F1
#
_cell.length_a   1.000
_cell.length_b   1.000
_cell.length_c   1.000
_cell.angle_alpha   90.00
_cell.angle_beta   90.00
_cell.angle_gamma   90.00
#
_symmetry.space_group_name_H-M   'P 1'
#
loop_
_entity.id
_entity.type
_entity.pdbx_description
1 polymer ?
#
loop_
_entity_poly.entity_id
_entity_poly.type
_entity_poly.pdbx_seq_one_letter_code
_entity_poly.pdbx_strand_id
1 'polypeptide(L)' 'MISHVTALNIKTVIESFSGEEVFGRKEIKERLGYKDSKAGFLIEKIQEFELIKAVRGQGKGKYCFDI' A
#
# COMPACT_ATOMS: atom_id res chain seq x y z
N MET A 1 14.51 5.61 -9.53
CA MET A 1 15.22 5.45 -8.24
C MET A 1 14.32 6.00 -7.15
N ILE A 2 13.93 5.20 -6.16
CA ILE A 2 13.17 5.69 -5.00
C ILE A 2 14.13 6.15 -3.91
N SER A 3 13.69 7.09 -3.06
CA SER A 3 14.49 7.50 -1.90
C SER A 3 14.56 6.38 -0.86
N HIS A 4 15.61 6.37 -0.04
CA HIS A 4 15.72 5.43 1.09
C HIS A 4 14.51 5.55 2.05
N VAL A 5 14.04 6.77 2.29
CA VAL A 5 12.84 7.03 3.10
C VAL A 5 11.60 6.40 2.48
N THR A 6 11.43 6.47 1.15
CA THR A 6 10.31 5.82 0.45
C THR A 6 10.40 4.30 0.61
N ALA A 7 11.58 3.71 0.45
CA ALA A 7 11.78 2.26 0.61
C ALA A 7 11.41 1.80 2.03
N LEU A 8 11.82 2.53 3.06
CA LEU A 8 11.44 2.24 4.44
C LEU A 8 9.92 2.35 4.67
N ASN A 9 9.27 3.38 4.12
CA ASN A 9 7.82 3.50 4.26
C ASN A 9 7.06 2.37 3.53
N ILE A 10 7.56 1.91 2.37
CA ILE A 10 7.00 0.74 1.68
C ILE A 10 7.14 -0.51 2.54
N LYS A 11 8.33 -0.74 3.10
CA LYS A 11 8.57 -1.84 4.03
C LYS A 11 7.62 -1.79 5.23
N THR A 12 7.42 -0.62 5.83
CA THR A 12 6.46 -0.45 6.93
C THR A 12 5.03 -0.81 6.52
N VAL A 13 4.58 -0.45 5.31
CA VAL A 13 3.27 -0.88 4.81
C VAL A 13 3.23 -2.41 4.69
N ILE A 14 4.23 -3.05 4.10
CA ILE A 14 4.28 -4.52 3.98
C ILE A 14 4.22 -5.20 5.35
N GLU A 15 5.01 -4.73 6.32
CA GLU A 15 5.06 -5.32 7.67
C GLU A 15 3.80 -5.07 8.50
N SER A 16 2.96 -4.10 8.12
CA SER A 16 1.77 -3.73 8.88
C SER A 16 0.49 -4.41 8.42
N PHE A 17 0.51 -5.14 7.31
CA PHE A 17 -0.64 -5.80 6.71
C PHE A 17 -0.31 -7.26 6.42
N SER A 18 -1.28 -8.17 6.55
CA SER A 18 -1.02 -9.57 6.17
C SER A 18 -1.05 -9.73 4.63
N GLY A 19 -0.40 -10.78 4.13
CA GLY A 19 -0.32 -11.04 2.68
C GLY A 19 -1.69 -11.17 2.01
N GLU A 20 -2.68 -11.73 2.71
CA GLU A 20 -4.06 -11.94 2.22
C GLU A 20 -5.00 -10.76 2.51
N GLU A 21 -4.56 -9.78 3.31
CA GLU A 21 -5.40 -8.65 3.70
C GLU A 21 -5.65 -7.71 2.52
N VAL A 22 -6.92 -7.32 2.34
CA VAL A 22 -7.31 -6.32 1.35
C VAL A 22 -7.20 -4.93 1.96
N PHE A 23 -6.39 -4.08 1.36
CA PHE A 23 -6.17 -2.71 1.82
C PHE A 23 -6.27 -1.68 0.69
N GLY A 24 -6.45 -0.43 1.09
CA GLY A 24 -6.37 0.73 0.20
C GLY A 24 -5.93 1.95 0.99
N ARG A 25 -6.16 3.14 0.42
CA ARG A 25 -5.75 4.40 1.06
C ARG A 25 -6.31 4.54 2.48
N LYS A 26 -7.58 4.19 2.67
CA LYS A 26 -8.26 4.30 3.97
C LYS A 26 -7.54 3.48 5.04
N GLU A 27 -7.30 2.20 4.77
CA GLU A 27 -6.71 1.29 5.74
C GLU A 27 -5.26 1.67 6.08
N ILE A 28 -4.47 2.09 5.08
CA ILE A 28 -3.11 2.61 5.32
C ILE A 28 -3.13 3.83 6.24
N LYS A 29 -4.07 4.77 6.02
CA LYS A 29 -4.19 5.96 6.88
C LYS A 29 -4.56 5.59 8.31
N GLU A 30 -5.56 4.74 8.47
CA GLU A 30 -6.05 4.34 9.79
C GLU A 30 -4.98 3.57 10.58
N ARG A 31 -4.23 2.68 9.91
CA ARG A 31 -3.21 1.86 10.57
C ARG A 31 -1.90 2.60 10.84
N LEU A 32 -1.46 3.47 9.92
CA LEU A 32 -0.14 4.11 9.99
C LEU A 32 -0.19 5.61 10.30
N GLY A 33 -1.38 6.19 10.47
CA GLY A 33 -1.55 7.62 10.72
C GLY A 33 -1.13 8.51 9.54
N TYR A 34 -1.08 7.96 8.32
CA TYR A 34 -0.67 8.71 7.14
C TYR A 34 -1.77 9.64 6.62
N LYS A 35 -1.37 10.69 5.89
CA LYS A 35 -2.29 11.52 5.11
C LYS A 35 -2.66 10.83 3.80
N ASP A 36 -3.79 11.21 3.20
CA ASP A 36 -4.25 10.66 1.91
C ASP A 36 -3.19 10.72 0.81
N SER A 37 -2.46 11.84 0.73
CA SER A 37 -1.39 12.01 -0.26
C SER A 37 -0.27 10.99 -0.09
N LYS A 38 0.20 10.77 1.14
CA LYS A 38 1.25 9.79 1.43
C LYS A 38 0.75 8.36 1.18
N ALA A 39 -0.47 8.02 1.59
CA ALA A 39 -1.03 6.69 1.36
C ALA A 39 -1.22 6.40 -0.14
N GLY A 40 -1.72 7.38 -0.91
CA GLY A 40 -1.86 7.26 -2.36
C GLY A 40 -0.51 7.09 -3.07
N PHE A 41 0.47 7.91 -2.71
CA PHE A 41 1.82 7.82 -3.25
C PHE A 41 2.49 6.47 -2.96
N LEU A 42 2.33 5.94 -1.74
CA LEU A 42 2.90 4.63 -1.40
C LEU A 42 2.22 3.51 -2.18
N ILE A 43 0.90 3.54 -2.34
CA ILE A 43 0.18 2.57 -3.20
C ILE A 43 0.72 2.63 -4.62
N GLU A 44 0.84 3.81 -5.21
CA GLU A 44 1.38 3.98 -6.57
C GLU A 44 2.79 3.37 -6.70
N LYS A 45 3.69 3.65 -5.75
CA LYS A 45 5.04 3.07 -5.77
C LYS A 45 5.05 1.56 -5.57
N ILE A 46 4.24 1.04 -4.66
CA ILE A 46 4.14 -0.42 -4.45
C ILE A 46 3.58 -1.10 -5.72
N GLN A 47 2.64 -0.47 -6.43
CA GLN A 47 2.15 -0.94 -7.73
C GLN A 47 3.22 -0.89 -8.83
N GLU A 48 4.03 0.17 -8.90
CA GLU A 48 5.16 0.27 -9.86
C GLU A 48 6.18 -0.87 -9.68
N PHE A 49 6.31 -1.40 -8.47
CA PHE A 49 7.15 -2.57 -8.17
C PHE A 49 6.40 -3.91 -8.29
N GLU A 50 5.15 -3.90 -8.76
CA GLU A 50 4.33 -5.09 -8.98
C GLU A 50 4.11 -5.94 -7.71
N LEU A 51 4.21 -5.33 -6.52
CA LEU A 51 4.09 -6.06 -5.25
C LEU A 51 2.63 -6.23 -4.78
N ILE A 52 1.68 -5.56 -5.44
CA ILE A 52 0.26 -5.62 -5.12
C ILE A 52 -0.58 -5.76 -6.38
N LYS A 53 -1.70 -6.47 -6.26
CA LYS A 53 -2.71 -6.62 -7.30
C LYS A 53 -4.02 -5.99 -6.91
N ALA A 54 -4.75 -5.45 -7.89
CA ALA A 54 -6.07 -4.88 -7.66
C ALA A 54 -7.10 -5.97 -7.35
N VAL A 55 -7.91 -5.75 -6.32
CA VAL A 55 -8.97 -6.68 -5.89
C VAL A 55 -10.32 -6.17 -6.39
N ARG A 56 -11.02 -6.97 -7.19
CA ARG A 56 -12.36 -6.64 -7.71
C ARG A 56 -13.43 -6.95 -6.67
N GLY A 57 -14.55 -6.23 -6.71
CA GLY A 57 -15.70 -6.46 -5.84
C GLY A 57 -15.60 -5.90 -4.42
N GLN A 58 -14.46 -5.30 -4.03
CA GLN A 58 -14.23 -4.71 -2.69
C GLN A 58 -14.30 -3.17 -2.67
N GLY A 59 -14.71 -2.57 -3.79
CA GLY A 59 -14.66 -1.13 -4.02
C GLY A 59 -13.43 -0.70 -4.82
N LYS A 60 -13.41 0.57 -5.25
CA LYS A 60 -12.31 1.12 -6.06
C LYS A 60 -11.05 1.31 -5.21
N GLY A 61 -9.87 1.07 -5.82
CA GLY A 61 -8.58 1.31 -5.17
C GLY A 61 -8.29 0.37 -4.01
N LYS A 62 -8.71 -0.89 -4.14
CA LYS A 62 -8.43 -1.98 -3.20
C LYS A 62 -7.40 -2.93 -3.79
N TYR A 63 -6.48 -3.36 -2.94
CA TYR A 63 -5.31 -4.13 -3.29
C TYR A 63 -5.03 -5.21 -2.26
N CYS A 64 -4.29 -6.22 -2.67
CA CYS A 64 -3.73 -7.27 -1.82
C CYS A 64 -2.30 -7.52 -2.29
N PHE A 65 -1.44 -8.01 -1.41
CA PHE A 65 -0.07 -8.32 -1.81
C PHE A 65 -0.03 -9.50 -2.80
N ASP A 66 0.97 -9.46 -3.67
CA ASP A 66 1.25 -10.50 -4.67
C ASP A 66 2.75 -10.84 -4.63
N ILE A 67 3.22 -11.22 -3.43
CA ILE A 67 4.62 -11.51 -3.10
C ILE A 67 4.76 -12.86 -2.42
#